data_AF-A0A800D5Z8-F1
#
_entry.id   AF-A0A800D5Z8-F1
#
_cell.length_a   1.000
_cell.length_b   1.000
_cell.length_c   1.000
_cell.angle_alpha   90.00
_cell.angle_beta   90.00
_cell.angle_gamma   90.00
#
_symmetry.space_group_name_H-M   'P 1'
#
loop_
_entity.id
_entity.type
_entity.pdbx_description
1 polymer ?
#
loop_
_entity_poly.entity_id
_entity_poly.type
_entity_poly.pdbx_seq_one_letter_code
_entity_poly.pdbx_strand_id
1 'polypeptide(L)'
;MPFPCLIFREACMAKKRRKKEPKEATKKELARGRRARRQERALLTMGGLVLALVVAVLGFGYYQENYAKLRAPVAIVNGTPISTGEYQKMVRYRRYALAAAFDRLRASAGENQDMLTQYFQDQMTNLPLQVLEEMINEELIRQGAARYGISVSPQEVQKAIEEEFGYWSVPPTPPPTPAIT
;
A
#
# COMPACT_ATOMS: atom_id res chain seq x y z
N MET A 1 -16.82 -1.20 98.18
CA MET A 1 -16.07 -2.18 97.36
C MET A 1 -15.20 -1.38 96.37
N PRO A 2 -13.97 -1.82 96.03
CA PRO A 2 -12.72 -1.19 96.49
C PRO A 2 -11.86 -0.49 95.40
N PHE A 3 -10.86 0.27 95.88
CA PHE A 3 -9.58 0.80 95.32
C PHE A 3 -8.90 0.07 94.11
N PRO A 4 -7.74 0.50 93.52
CA PRO A 4 -6.95 1.76 93.52
C PRO A 4 -6.31 2.16 92.14
N CYS A 5 -5.44 3.18 92.20
CA CYS A 5 -4.41 3.71 91.29
C CYS A 5 -3.44 2.68 90.63
N LEU A 6 -2.89 2.99 89.42
CA LEU A 6 -1.44 3.01 89.02
C LEU A 6 -1.16 2.66 87.53
N ILE A 7 -0.47 3.61 86.85
CA ILE A 7 0.74 3.47 85.98
C ILE A 7 0.81 2.36 84.90
N PHE A 8 0.95 2.73 83.60
CA PHE A 8 2.17 2.54 82.77
C PHE A 8 1.98 3.02 81.32
N ARG A 9 2.58 4.18 81.04
CA ARG A 9 3.22 4.60 79.77
C ARG A 9 4.02 3.44 79.17
N GLU A 10 3.89 3.12 77.89
CA GLU A 10 4.97 2.58 77.04
C GLU A 10 4.65 2.86 75.56
N ALA A 11 5.64 3.45 74.88
CA ALA A 11 5.61 3.87 73.51
C ALA A 11 6.03 2.71 72.60
N CYS A 12 5.25 2.37 71.57
CA CYS A 12 5.71 1.45 70.54
C CYS A 12 6.40 2.23 69.40
N MET A 13 7.72 2.11 69.39
CA MET A 13 8.68 2.73 68.48
C MET A 13 8.40 2.46 66.99
N ALA A 14 8.11 3.53 66.24
CA ALA A 14 8.23 3.55 64.79
C ALA A 14 9.71 3.44 64.39
N LYS A 15 10.11 2.27 63.87
CA LYS A 15 11.47 1.97 63.41
C LYS A 15 11.82 2.84 62.19
N LYS A 16 12.50 3.96 62.43
CA LYS A 16 12.97 4.92 61.41
C LYS A 16 13.93 4.20 60.44
N ARG A 17 13.50 3.96 59.20
CA ARG A 17 14.36 3.43 58.13
C ARG A 17 15.45 4.47 57.80
N ARG A 18 16.70 4.19 58.22
CA ARG A 18 17.86 4.95 57.76
C ARG A 18 17.98 4.81 56.24
N LYS A 19 17.85 5.90 55.50
CA LYS A 19 18.31 6.00 54.11
C LYS A 19 19.81 5.72 54.12
N LYS A 20 20.23 4.61 53.50
CA LYS A 20 21.65 4.38 53.20
C LYS A 20 22.02 5.31 52.06
N GLU A 21 22.94 6.23 52.32
CA GLU A 21 23.59 7.02 51.28
C GLU A 21 24.26 6.07 50.26
N PRO A 22 24.23 6.41 48.96
CA PRO A 22 24.80 5.57 47.93
C PRO A 22 26.32 5.50 48.18
N LYS A 23 26.80 4.32 48.57
CA LYS A 23 28.24 4.07 48.71
C LYS A 23 28.92 4.35 47.37
N GLU A 24 29.90 5.24 47.38
CA GLU A 24 30.75 5.51 46.22
C GLU A 24 31.37 4.20 45.75
N ALA A 25 31.12 3.84 44.49
CA ALA A 25 31.54 2.57 43.93
C ALA A 25 33.07 2.42 43.98
N THR A 26 33.54 1.29 44.48
CA THR A 26 34.97 1.01 44.63
C THR A 26 35.65 1.03 43.25
N LYS A 27 36.86 1.59 43.11
CA LYS A 27 37.57 1.68 41.81
C LYS A 27 37.64 0.33 41.05
N LYS A 28 37.71 -0.79 41.77
CA LYS A 28 37.64 -2.16 41.21
C LYS A 28 36.26 -2.55 40.66
N GLU A 29 35.18 -2.14 41.31
CA GLU A 29 33.80 -2.40 40.87
C GLU A 29 33.46 -1.57 39.62
N LEU A 30 33.94 -0.32 39.55
CA LEU A 30 33.86 0.52 38.36
C LEU A 30 34.62 -0.10 37.16
N ALA A 31 35.79 -0.70 37.39
CA ALA A 31 36.58 -1.35 36.35
C ALA A 31 35.89 -2.62 35.79
N ARG A 32 35.28 -3.45 36.65
CA ARG A 32 34.48 -4.60 36.22
C ARG A 32 33.24 -4.18 35.43
N GLY A 33 32.52 -3.15 35.90
CA GLY A 33 31.35 -2.61 35.19
C GLY A 33 31.68 -2.05 33.81
N ARG A 34 32.85 -1.41 33.64
CA ARG A 34 33.31 -0.92 32.32
C ARG A 34 33.57 -2.04 31.32
N ARG A 35 34.03 -3.22 31.75
CA ARG A 35 34.24 -4.38 30.86
C ARG A 35 32.92 -5.02 30.44
N ALA A 36 32.00 -5.21 31.38
CA ALA A 36 30.66 -5.74 31.10
C ALA A 36 29.89 -4.86 30.11
N ARG A 37 29.91 -3.53 30.30
CA ARG A 37 29.25 -2.58 29.38
C ARG A 37 29.84 -2.60 27.96
N ARG A 38 31.13 -2.89 27.80
CA ARG A 38 31.76 -3.03 26.47
C ARG A 38 31.28 -4.30 25.77
N GLN A 39 31.22 -5.41 26.50
CA GLN A 39 30.70 -6.68 25.96
C GLN A 39 29.22 -6.56 25.60
N GLU A 40 28.41 -5.94 26.45
CA GLU A 40 26.99 -5.68 26.21
C GLU A 40 26.77 -4.81 24.96
N ARG A 41 27.51 -3.68 24.85
CA ARG A 41 27.44 -2.83 23.65
C ARG A 41 27.90 -3.57 22.40
N ALA A 42 28.98 -4.36 22.48
CA ALA A 42 29.48 -5.14 21.35
C ALA A 42 28.43 -6.16 20.88
N LEU A 43 27.81 -6.90 21.80
CA LEU A 43 26.72 -7.84 21.51
C LEU A 43 25.52 -7.15 20.87
N LEU A 44 25.10 -6.00 21.39
CA LEU A 44 24.01 -5.21 20.81
C LEU A 44 24.35 -4.69 19.42
N THR A 45 25.57 -4.20 19.19
CA THR A 45 26.00 -3.71 17.87
C THR A 45 26.10 -4.84 16.85
N MET A 46 26.63 -6.01 17.25
CA MET A 46 26.74 -7.18 16.37
C MET A 46 25.35 -7.71 16.01
N GLY A 47 24.48 -7.88 17.01
CA GLY A 47 23.09 -8.29 16.80
C GLY A 47 22.34 -7.29 15.90
N GLY A 48 22.52 -5.99 16.14
CA GLY A 48 21.95 -4.94 15.29
C GLY A 48 22.47 -4.97 13.86
N LEU A 49 23.76 -5.24 13.65
CA LEU A 49 24.37 -5.36 12.33
C LEU A 49 23.78 -6.54 11.55
N VAL A 50 23.66 -7.70 12.20
CA VAL A 50 23.06 -8.90 11.59
C VAL A 50 21.60 -8.65 11.23
N LEU A 51 20.82 -8.06 12.14
CA LEU A 51 19.43 -7.69 11.87
C LEU A 51 19.32 -6.72 10.69
N ALA A 52 20.19 -5.70 10.63
CA ALA A 52 20.23 -4.73 9.54
C ALA A 52 20.57 -5.39 8.20
N LEU A 53 21.52 -6.35 8.19
CA LEU A 53 21.85 -7.13 6.99
C LEU A 53 20.65 -7.96 6.50
N VAL A 54 19.92 -8.62 7.40
CA VAL A 54 18.72 -9.38 7.04
C VAL A 54 17.67 -8.47 6.42
N VAL A 55 17.39 -7.31 7.05
CA VAL A 55 16.44 -6.32 6.51
C VAL A 55 16.91 -5.77 5.16
N ALA A 56 18.21 -5.51 5.00
CA ALA A 56 18.77 -5.03 3.74
C ALA A 56 18.60 -6.04 2.60
N VAL A 57 18.87 -7.32 2.85
CA VAL A 57 18.69 -8.40 1.86
C VAL A 57 17.21 -8.56 1.49
N LEU A 58 16.32 -8.59 2.48
CA LEU A 58 14.87 -8.67 2.24
C LEU A 58 14.35 -7.45 1.48
N GLY A 59 14.77 -6.24 1.87
CA GLY A 59 14.40 -4.99 1.20
C GLY A 59 14.92 -4.95 -0.24
N PHE A 60 16.14 -5.41 -0.48
CA PHE A 60 16.72 -5.49 -1.82
C PHE A 60 16.01 -6.50 -2.72
N GLY A 61 15.68 -7.69 -2.19
CA GLY A 61 14.89 -8.70 -2.89
C GLY A 61 13.49 -8.20 -3.24
N TYR A 62 12.80 -7.61 -2.26
CA TYR A 62 11.48 -7.01 -2.45
C TYR A 62 11.51 -5.88 -3.50
N TYR A 63 12.53 -5.04 -3.47
CA TYR A 63 12.70 -3.95 -4.45
C TYR A 63 12.90 -4.48 -5.86
N GLN A 64 13.79 -5.47 -6.07
CA GLN A 64 13.99 -6.05 -7.40
C GLN A 64 12.72 -6.73 -7.94
N GLU A 65 12.03 -7.50 -7.11
CA GLU A 65 10.84 -8.23 -7.53
C GLU A 65 9.68 -7.28 -7.88
N ASN A 66 9.42 -6.26 -7.06
CA ASN A 66 8.29 -5.35 -7.27
C ASN A 66 8.57 -4.17 -8.22
N TYR A 67 9.81 -3.71 -8.37
CA TYR A 67 10.09 -2.55 -9.24
C TYR A 67 10.73 -2.93 -10.57
N ALA A 68 11.61 -3.93 -10.61
CA ALA A 68 12.30 -4.29 -11.85
C ALA A 68 11.43 -5.15 -12.77
N LYS A 69 10.71 -6.14 -12.23
CA LYS A 69 9.80 -6.98 -13.04
C LYS A 69 8.55 -6.24 -13.53
N LEU A 70 8.04 -5.26 -12.76
CA LEU A 70 6.86 -4.45 -13.12
C LEU A 70 7.13 -3.35 -14.18
N ARG A 71 8.41 -3.09 -14.51
CA ARG A 71 8.80 -2.10 -15.52
C ARG A 71 9.48 -2.70 -16.74
N ALA A 72 9.66 -4.02 -16.79
CA ALA A 72 10.11 -4.68 -18.00
C ALA A 72 9.06 -4.44 -19.11
N PRO A 73 9.44 -4.01 -20.31
CA PRO A 73 8.49 -3.80 -21.39
C PRO A 73 7.99 -5.15 -21.94
N VAL A 74 6.69 -5.31 -22.10
CA VAL A 74 6.08 -6.50 -22.74
C VAL A 74 6.21 -6.40 -24.26
N ALA A 75 6.06 -5.19 -24.79
CA ALA A 75 6.22 -4.87 -26.20
C ALA A 75 6.69 -3.42 -26.37
N ILE A 76 7.35 -3.12 -27.49
CA ILE A 76 7.79 -1.77 -27.86
C ILE A 76 7.07 -1.41 -29.16
N VAL A 77 6.27 -0.33 -29.13
CA VAL A 77 5.52 0.16 -30.29
C VAL A 77 6.13 1.48 -30.75
N ASN A 78 6.85 1.47 -31.88
CA ASN A 78 7.54 2.64 -32.44
C ASN A 78 8.40 3.43 -31.41
N GLY A 79 9.05 2.72 -30.48
CA GLY A 79 9.90 3.32 -29.45
C GLY A 79 9.19 3.68 -28.14
N THR A 80 7.86 3.54 -28.04
CA THR A 80 7.12 3.69 -26.78
C THR A 80 6.98 2.32 -26.11
N PRO A 81 7.55 2.10 -24.91
CA PRO A 81 7.46 0.82 -24.23
C PRO A 81 6.10 0.66 -23.53
N ILE A 82 5.42 -0.46 -23.77
CA ILE A 82 4.24 -0.86 -22.98
C ILE A 82 4.74 -1.58 -21.72
N SER A 83 4.49 -0.99 -20.55
CA SER A 83 4.98 -1.51 -19.28
C SER A 83 4.25 -2.80 -18.85
N THR A 84 4.94 -3.76 -18.23
CA THR A 84 4.30 -4.95 -17.65
C THR A 84 3.24 -4.59 -16.60
N GLY A 85 3.45 -3.52 -15.83
CA GLY A 85 2.48 -3.04 -14.84
C GLY A 85 1.15 -2.63 -15.44
N GLU A 86 1.14 -1.88 -16.55
CA GLU A 86 -0.09 -1.48 -17.25
C GLU A 86 -0.78 -2.68 -17.89
N TYR A 87 -0.01 -3.54 -18.56
CA TYR A 87 -0.53 -4.79 -19.12
C TYR A 87 -1.25 -5.64 -18.06
N GLN A 88 -0.61 -5.88 -16.91
CA GLN A 88 -1.20 -6.68 -15.84
C GLN A 88 -2.48 -6.07 -15.28
N LYS A 89 -2.53 -4.74 -15.15
CA LYS A 89 -3.75 -4.02 -14.72
C LYS A 89 -4.87 -4.20 -15.73
N MET A 90 -4.57 -4.03 -17.02
CA MET A 90 -5.57 -4.16 -18.09
C MET A 90 -6.08 -5.59 -18.20
N VAL A 91 -5.20 -6.60 -18.17
CA VAL A 91 -5.61 -8.01 -18.15
C VAL A 91 -6.49 -8.32 -16.95
N ARG A 92 -6.13 -7.83 -15.75
CA ARG A 92 -6.94 -8.04 -14.55
C ARG A 92 -8.32 -7.40 -14.68
N TYR A 93 -8.39 -6.18 -15.20
CA TYR A 93 -9.65 -5.48 -15.45
C TYR A 93 -10.51 -6.24 -16.48
N ARG A 94 -9.92 -6.63 -17.62
CA ARG A 94 -10.60 -7.37 -18.68
C ARG A 94 -11.11 -8.73 -18.20
N ARG A 95 -10.33 -9.44 -17.38
CA ARG A 95 -10.77 -10.69 -16.72
C ARG A 95 -11.99 -10.46 -15.84
N TYR A 96 -11.96 -9.41 -15.02
CA TYR A 96 -13.09 -9.06 -14.16
C TYR A 96 -14.33 -8.71 -14.98
N ALA A 97 -14.19 -7.88 -16.01
CA ALA A 97 -15.30 -7.48 -16.88
C ALA A 97 -15.91 -8.69 -17.61
N LEU A 98 -15.08 -9.58 -18.15
CA LEU A 98 -15.52 -10.80 -18.83
C LEU A 98 -16.23 -11.76 -17.86
N ALA A 99 -15.70 -11.93 -16.65
CA ALA A 99 -16.33 -12.74 -15.61
C ALA A 99 -17.70 -12.17 -15.21
N ALA A 100 -17.79 -10.85 -15.00
CA ALA A 100 -19.05 -10.19 -14.67
C ALA A 100 -20.09 -10.30 -15.81
N ALA A 101 -19.65 -10.24 -17.07
CA ALA A 101 -20.51 -10.48 -18.23
C ALA A 101 -21.00 -11.93 -18.28
N PHE A 102 -20.11 -12.89 -18.01
CA PHE A 102 -20.44 -14.31 -17.97
C PHE A 102 -21.44 -14.66 -16.86
N ASP A 103 -21.29 -14.09 -15.66
CA ASP A 103 -22.21 -14.33 -14.55
C ASP A 103 -23.66 -13.91 -14.90
N ARG A 104 -23.81 -12.80 -15.63
CA ARG A 104 -25.12 -12.34 -16.15
C ARG A 104 -25.69 -13.30 -17.18
N LEU A 105 -24.87 -13.77 -18.13
CA LEU A 105 -25.30 -14.72 -19.15
C LEU A 105 -25.67 -16.08 -18.53
N ARG A 106 -24.88 -16.57 -17.57
CA ARG A 106 -25.12 -17.84 -16.88
C ARG A 106 -26.46 -17.85 -16.16
N ALA A 107 -26.85 -16.73 -15.53
CA ALA A 107 -28.16 -16.59 -14.90
C ALA A 107 -29.33 -16.75 -15.89
N SER A 108 -29.11 -16.50 -17.18
CA SER A 108 -30.11 -16.63 -18.25
C SER A 108 -29.97 -17.89 -19.13
N ALA A 109 -28.89 -18.67 -18.98
CA ALA A 109 -28.48 -19.67 -19.98
C ALA A 109 -29.22 -21.02 -19.94
N GLY A 110 -29.94 -21.34 -18.86
CA GLY A 110 -30.73 -22.58 -18.74
C GLY A 110 -29.92 -23.86 -19.03
N GLU A 111 -30.40 -24.70 -19.96
CA GLU A 111 -29.78 -25.97 -20.34
C GLU A 111 -28.47 -25.83 -21.16
N ASN A 112 -28.17 -24.66 -21.73
CA ASN A 112 -26.97 -24.45 -22.57
C ASN A 112 -25.71 -24.11 -21.74
N GLN A 113 -25.70 -24.42 -20.45
CA GLN A 113 -24.66 -23.99 -19.52
C GLN A 113 -23.29 -24.58 -19.84
N ASP A 114 -23.22 -25.81 -20.33
CA ASP A 114 -21.96 -26.49 -20.64
C ASP A 114 -21.24 -25.86 -21.84
N MET A 115 -21.98 -25.58 -22.92
CA MET A 115 -21.45 -24.86 -24.09
C MET A 115 -20.96 -23.46 -23.71
N LEU A 116 -21.71 -22.76 -22.87
CA LEU A 116 -21.34 -21.43 -22.39
C LEU A 116 -20.02 -21.46 -21.59
N THR A 117 -19.86 -22.46 -20.73
CA THR A 117 -18.66 -22.62 -19.89
C THR A 117 -17.42 -22.89 -20.74
N GLN A 118 -17.54 -23.72 -21.78
CA GLN A 118 -16.45 -24.00 -22.70
C GLN A 118 -16.02 -22.74 -23.48
N TYR A 119 -16.99 -21.96 -23.98
CA TYR A 119 -16.72 -20.68 -24.64
C TYR A 119 -15.98 -19.69 -23.74
N PHE A 120 -16.43 -19.56 -22.49
CA PHE A 120 -15.79 -18.69 -21.51
C PHE A 120 -14.34 -19.10 -21.21
N GLN A 121 -14.07 -20.40 -21.15
CA GLN A 121 -12.72 -20.91 -20.90
C GLN A 121 -11.76 -20.60 -22.06
N ASP A 122 -12.24 -20.70 -23.30
CA ASP A 122 -11.46 -20.31 -24.49
C ASP A 122 -11.17 -18.80 -24.51
N GLN A 123 -12.19 -17.98 -24.23
CA GLN A 123 -12.05 -16.53 -24.07
C GLN A 123 -10.99 -16.17 -23.00
N MET A 124 -11.03 -16.80 -21.82
CA MET A 124 -10.07 -16.56 -20.75
C MET A 124 -8.62 -16.92 -21.11
N THR A 125 -8.45 -17.94 -21.95
CA THR A 125 -7.13 -18.40 -22.39
C THR A 125 -6.52 -17.43 -23.39
N ASN A 126 -7.33 -16.91 -24.32
CA ASN A 126 -6.88 -15.98 -25.37
C ASN A 126 -6.85 -14.51 -24.93
N LEU A 127 -7.52 -14.16 -23.82
CA LEU A 127 -7.61 -12.80 -23.30
C LEU A 127 -6.27 -12.05 -23.16
N PRO A 128 -5.17 -12.66 -22.66
CA PRO A 128 -3.91 -11.95 -22.51
C PRO A 128 -3.35 -11.43 -23.85
N LEU A 129 -3.47 -12.25 -24.91
CA LEU A 129 -3.05 -11.87 -26.25
C LEU A 129 -3.93 -10.74 -26.81
N GLN A 130 -5.25 -10.84 -26.64
CA GLN A 130 -6.19 -9.80 -27.08
C GLN A 130 -5.90 -8.45 -26.40
N VAL A 131 -5.61 -8.46 -25.10
CA VAL A 131 -5.26 -7.24 -24.36
C VAL A 131 -3.95 -6.64 -24.85
N LEU A 132 -2.96 -7.47 -25.17
CA LEU A 132 -1.71 -7.00 -25.75
C LEU A 132 -1.95 -6.31 -27.10
N GLU A 133 -2.72 -6.94 -27.99
CA GLU A 133 -3.07 -6.37 -29.30
C GLU A 133 -3.89 -5.08 -29.16
N GLU A 134 -4.83 -5.02 -28.21
CA GLU A 134 -5.61 -3.82 -27.91
C GLU A 134 -4.71 -2.65 -27.49
N MET A 135 -3.81 -2.86 -26.52
CA MET A 135 -2.88 -1.81 -26.09
C MET A 135 -1.94 -1.36 -27.21
N ILE A 136 -1.50 -2.27 -28.08
CA ILE A 136 -0.69 -1.91 -29.25
C ILE A 136 -1.50 -1.01 -30.18
N ASN A 137 -2.75 -1.36 -30.48
CA ASN A 137 -3.63 -0.57 -31.33
C ASN A 137 -3.94 0.80 -30.71
N GLU A 138 -4.21 0.87 -29.41
CA GLU A 138 -4.42 2.14 -28.70
C GLU A 138 -3.21 3.08 -28.81
N GLU A 139 -2.00 2.56 -28.65
CA GLU A 139 -0.77 3.35 -28.79
C GLU A 139 -0.55 3.79 -30.24
N LEU A 140 -0.84 2.94 -31.23
CA LEU A 140 -0.80 3.34 -32.64
C LEU A 140 -1.82 4.44 -32.95
N ILE A 141 -3.03 4.34 -32.40
CA ILE A 141 -4.08 5.37 -32.54
C ILE A 141 -3.62 6.68 -31.90
N ARG A 142 -3.04 6.66 -30.69
CA ARG A 142 -2.50 7.86 -30.02
C ARG A 142 -1.40 8.52 -30.85
N GLN A 143 -0.48 7.73 -31.39
CA GLN A 143 0.58 8.24 -32.27
C GLN A 143 0.00 8.83 -33.56
N GLY A 144 -1.00 8.19 -34.15
CA GLY A 144 -1.73 8.70 -35.31
C GLY A 144 -2.45 10.02 -35.01
N ALA A 145 -3.24 10.07 -33.93
CA ALA A 145 -3.97 11.26 -33.49
C ALA A 145 -3.03 12.45 -33.25
N ALA A 146 -1.90 12.23 -32.58
CA ALA A 146 -0.89 13.27 -32.37
C ALA A 146 -0.30 13.81 -33.68
N ARG A 147 -0.07 12.95 -34.69
CA ARG A 147 0.39 13.37 -36.03
C ARG A 147 -0.64 14.23 -36.76
N TYR A 148 -1.93 13.95 -36.57
CA TYR A 148 -3.01 14.70 -37.19
C TYR A 148 -3.51 15.89 -36.34
N GLY A 149 -2.87 16.17 -35.21
CA GLY A 149 -3.26 17.27 -34.31
C GLY A 149 -4.63 17.06 -33.64
N ILE A 150 -5.09 15.80 -33.53
CA ILE A 150 -6.35 15.46 -32.85
C ILE A 150 -6.06 15.39 -31.36
N SER A 151 -6.55 16.37 -30.60
CA SER A 151 -6.48 16.41 -29.14
C SER A 151 -7.89 16.51 -28.57
N VAL A 152 -8.14 15.82 -27.46
CA VAL A 152 -9.43 15.87 -26.75
C VAL A 152 -9.28 16.76 -25.52
N SER A 153 -10.17 17.74 -25.37
CA SER A 153 -10.17 18.63 -24.20
C SER A 153 -10.85 17.98 -22.98
N PRO A 154 -10.48 18.36 -21.74
CA PRO A 154 -11.15 17.84 -20.54
C PRO A 154 -12.66 18.13 -20.51
N GLN A 155 -13.09 19.25 -21.10
CA GLN A 155 -14.50 19.64 -21.17
C GLN A 155 -15.30 18.72 -22.10
N GLU A 156 -14.70 18.29 -23.22
CA GLU A 156 -15.31 17.33 -24.14
C GLU A 156 -15.46 15.95 -23.48
N VAL A 157 -14.46 15.51 -22.72
CA VAL A 157 -14.53 14.24 -21.97
C VAL A 157 -15.64 14.31 -20.92
N GLN A 158 -15.71 15.40 -20.16
CA GLN A 158 -16.75 15.58 -19.15
C GLN A 158 -18.15 15.58 -19.77
N LYS A 159 -18.33 16.29 -20.89
CA LYS A 159 -19.59 16.30 -21.62
C LYS A 159 -19.99 14.91 -22.12
N ALA A 160 -19.05 14.14 -22.66
CA ALA A 160 -19.31 12.78 -23.13
C ALA A 160 -19.72 11.84 -21.99
N ILE A 161 -19.07 11.95 -20.83
CA ILE A 161 -19.45 11.19 -19.62
C ILE A 161 -20.85 11.58 -19.18
N GLU A 162 -21.16 12.87 -19.10
CA GLU A 162 -22.48 13.35 -18.71
C GLU A 162 -23.58 12.82 -19.64
N GLU A 163 -23.35 12.87 -20.96
CA GLU A 163 -24.26 12.31 -21.96
C GLU A 163 -24.48 10.80 -21.79
N GLU A 164 -23.43 10.04 -21.50
CA GLU A 164 -23.51 8.59 -21.27
C GLU A 164 -24.34 8.25 -20.02
N PHE A 165 -24.28 9.07 -18.98
CA PHE A 165 -25.06 8.91 -17.75
C PHE A 165 -26.42 9.66 -17.78
N GLY A 166 -26.77 10.30 -18.90
CA GLY A 166 -28.04 11.02 -19.08
C GLY A 166 -28.13 12.35 -18.33
N TYR A 167 -27.02 12.91 -17.88
CA TYR A 167 -26.93 14.24 -17.30
C TYR A 167 -26.68 15.28 -18.39
N TRP A 168 -27.40 16.40 -18.33
CA TRP A 168 -27.12 17.56 -19.17
C TRP A 168 -26.68 18.69 -18.25
N SER A 169 -25.39 19.02 -18.24
CA SER A 169 -24.94 20.23 -17.54
C SER A 169 -25.51 21.46 -18.23
N VAL A 170 -26.31 22.23 -17.48
CA VAL A 170 -26.53 23.65 -17.80
C VAL A 170 -25.17 24.33 -17.64
N PRO A 171 -24.68 25.14 -18.60
CA PRO A 171 -23.38 25.81 -18.45
C PRO A 171 -23.33 26.58 -17.12
N PRO A 172 -22.15 26.73 -16.49
CA PRO A 172 -22.05 27.48 -15.24
C PRO A 172 -22.68 28.86 -15.45
N THR A 173 -23.71 29.18 -14.67
CA THR A 173 -24.29 30.52 -14.64
C THR A 173 -23.12 31.50 -14.53
N PRO A 174 -22.96 32.44 -15.48
CA PRO A 174 -21.85 33.37 -15.43
C PRO A 174 -21.88 34.08 -14.07
N PRO A 175 -20.72 34.33 -13.43
CA PRO A 175 -20.69 35.09 -12.18
C PRO A 175 -21.41 36.41 -12.39
N PRO A 176 -22.20 36.90 -11.42
CA PRO A 176 -22.95 38.14 -11.58
C PRO A 176 -21.98 39.24 -11.99
N THR A 177 -22.25 39.87 -13.14
CA THR A 177 -21.46 41.01 -13.61
C THR A 177 -21.54 42.09 -12.52
N PRO A 178 -20.42 42.56 -11.95
CA PRO A 178 -20.46 43.63 -10.97
C PRO A 178 -21.02 44.88 -11.66
N ALA A 179 -22.14 45.37 -11.16
CA ALA A 179 -22.69 46.65 -11.58
C ALA A 179 -21.69 47.74 -11.20
N ILE A 180 -21.10 48.39 -12.21
CA ILE A 180 -20.29 49.59 -12.01
C ILE A 180 -21.26 50.67 -11.50
N THR A 181 -21.06 51.10 -10.26
CA THR A 181 -21.71 52.29 -9.67
C THR A 181 -20.74 53.45 -9.70
#